data_AF-A0A250JJJ6-F1
#
_entry.id   AF-A0A250JJJ6-F1
#
_cell.length_a   1.000
_cell.length_b   1.000
_cell.length_c   1.000
_cell.angle_alpha   90.00
_cell.angle_beta   90.00
_cell.angle_gamma   90.00
#
_symmetry.space_group_name_H-M   'P 1'
#
loop_
_entity.id
_entity.type
_entity.pdbx_description
1 polymer ?
#
loop_
_entity_poly.entity_id
_entity_poly.type
_entity_poly.pdbx_seq_one_letter_code
_entity_poly.pdbx_strand_id
1 'polypeptide(L)'
;MMISIHENSTRRYLAVTVLAGGLVLGACGPSNEQQGQKEEEVLDEVGIQAMALTADSCARLKAVGQPMERNYTLFVNGDLRKPFIAWCDADGDTYLNLPTGGGRNFSQYLEVDGTSVSTRWAKVRLDPVAMTLDVNDARFTTSTGSIPGWNKYYAAYGEAGDCVTYDSSTGRANVDLRGLPFAVSATWKTDGWYAAGGSTRSSHDQVVDVSGGGYCGSTTVDGALTVRYVGYDSCATVAAAGGTLNQDYTLYLGLDPSKPYLAYCHSSGNTYLTLRAIGSGSNFSQYLEVDGTSVSTRWAKVRLDPVAMTLDVNDARFATSTGSIPGWNKYYAAYGEAGDCVTYDSSTGRANVDLRGLPFAVSATWKTDGWYAAGGSTRSSHDQVVDVSGGGYCGSTTVDGALTVRYFYQ
;
A
#
# COMPACT_ATOMS: atom_id res chain seq x y z
N MET A 1 -18.09 -47.49 -40.65
CA MET A 1 -18.75 -46.84 -39.49
C MET A 1 -17.88 -45.65 -39.10
N MET A 2 -18.12 -44.40 -39.49
CA MET A 2 -19.40 -43.64 -39.54
C MET A 2 -20.09 -43.75 -38.17
N ILE A 3 -20.23 -42.68 -37.37
CA ILE A 3 -21.00 -41.46 -37.67
C ILE A 3 -20.52 -40.27 -36.81
N SER A 4 -20.50 -39.10 -37.43
CA SER A 4 -20.50 -37.74 -36.86
C SER A 4 -21.94 -37.28 -36.61
N ILE A 5 -22.22 -36.52 -35.54
CA ILE A 5 -23.40 -35.64 -35.50
C ILE A 5 -23.04 -34.28 -34.87
N HIS A 6 -23.34 -33.25 -35.66
CA HIS A 6 -23.40 -31.81 -35.42
C HIS A 6 -24.56 -31.40 -34.50
N GLU A 7 -24.46 -30.24 -33.83
CA GLU A 7 -25.27 -29.01 -34.08
C GLU A 7 -24.90 -27.95 -33.00
N ASN A 8 -24.41 -26.74 -33.27
CA ASN A 8 -24.84 -25.59 -34.09
C ASN A 8 -25.66 -24.58 -33.27
N SER A 9 -25.08 -23.39 -33.00
CA SER A 9 -25.86 -22.15 -32.90
C SER A 9 -24.96 -20.94 -33.12
N THR A 10 -25.25 -20.25 -34.22
CA THR A 10 -24.62 -19.06 -34.77
C THR A 10 -25.38 -17.83 -34.30
N ARG A 11 -24.69 -16.72 -33.99
CA ARG A 11 -25.23 -15.38 -34.26
C ARG A 11 -24.13 -14.41 -34.71
N ARG A 12 -24.36 -13.89 -35.92
CA ARG A 12 -23.65 -12.82 -36.62
C ARG A 12 -24.29 -11.48 -36.24
N TYR A 13 -23.49 -10.41 -36.15
CA TYR A 13 -23.92 -9.03 -36.42
C TYR A 13 -22.81 -8.38 -37.27
N LEU A 14 -22.97 -8.28 -38.59
CA LEU A 14 -23.60 -7.22 -39.40
C LEU A 14 -22.84 -5.89 -39.38
N ALA A 15 -22.12 -5.67 -40.49
CA ALA A 15 -21.55 -4.41 -40.93
C ALA A 15 -22.66 -3.46 -41.41
N VAL A 16 -22.54 -2.18 -41.09
CA VAL A 16 -23.44 -1.12 -41.57
C VAL A 16 -22.75 -0.32 -42.67
N THR A 17 -23.36 -0.34 -43.85
CA THR A 17 -23.02 0.45 -45.03
C THR A 17 -23.63 1.85 -44.91
N VAL A 18 -22.85 2.87 -45.24
CA VAL A 18 -23.28 4.27 -45.37
C VAL A 18 -23.99 4.46 -46.72
N LEU A 19 -25.19 5.05 -46.72
CA LEU A 19 -25.83 5.60 -47.91
C LEU A 19 -26.46 6.95 -47.60
N ALA A 20 -26.15 7.92 -48.46
CA ALA A 20 -26.58 9.30 -48.42
C ALA A 20 -27.94 9.50 -49.10
N GLY A 21 -28.64 10.58 -48.72
CA GLY A 21 -29.53 11.34 -49.60
C GLY A 21 -30.94 11.60 -49.08
N GLY A 22 -31.36 12.87 -49.11
CA GLY A 22 -32.77 13.25 -49.28
C GLY A 22 -33.33 14.30 -48.32
N LEU A 23 -33.25 15.58 -48.71
CA LEU A 23 -34.05 16.70 -48.21
C LEU A 23 -35.53 16.57 -48.62
N VAL A 24 -36.49 16.81 -47.71
CA VAL A 24 -37.79 17.47 -48.00
C VAL A 24 -38.26 18.27 -46.77
N LEU A 25 -38.70 19.51 -47.02
CA LEU A 25 -39.31 20.48 -46.11
C LEU A 25 -40.78 20.14 -45.79
N GLY A 26 -41.23 20.44 -44.56
CA GLY A 26 -42.65 20.49 -44.19
C GLY A 26 -42.85 21.06 -42.78
N ALA A 27 -43.64 22.13 -42.67
CA ALA A 27 -43.80 22.98 -41.49
C ALA A 27 -45.03 22.61 -40.61
N CYS A 28 -45.05 23.24 -39.42
CA CYS A 28 -46.19 23.59 -38.54
C CYS A 28 -46.49 22.73 -37.28
N GLY A 29 -46.31 23.36 -36.10
CA GLY A 29 -47.26 23.29 -34.98
C GLY A 29 -46.81 22.54 -33.71
N PRO A 30 -46.81 23.16 -32.52
CA PRO A 30 -46.39 22.50 -31.28
C PRO A 30 -47.59 21.84 -30.58
N SER A 31 -47.39 20.63 -30.08
CA SER A 31 -48.23 20.03 -29.04
C SER A 31 -47.35 19.63 -27.88
N ASN A 32 -47.43 20.42 -26.80
CA ASN A 32 -46.95 20.09 -25.48
C ASN A 32 -47.61 18.79 -25.01
N GLU A 33 -46.84 17.72 -24.91
CA GLU A 33 -47.06 16.68 -23.92
C GLU A 33 -45.78 16.56 -23.10
N GLN A 34 -45.82 17.15 -21.90
CA GLN A 34 -44.88 16.84 -20.84
C GLN A 34 -45.13 15.39 -20.41
N GLN A 35 -44.34 14.46 -20.94
CA GLN A 35 -44.10 13.18 -20.28
C GLN A 35 -42.76 13.27 -19.56
N GLY A 36 -42.83 13.26 -18.23
CA GLY A 36 -41.67 13.25 -17.35
C GLY A 36 -40.77 12.06 -17.68
N GLN A 37 -39.62 12.35 -18.27
CA GLN A 37 -38.52 11.42 -18.32
C GLN A 37 -37.98 11.28 -16.90
N LYS A 38 -38.21 10.10 -16.32
CA LYS A 38 -37.34 9.56 -15.29
C LYS A 38 -36.00 9.38 -15.98
N GLU A 39 -35.05 10.30 -15.74
CA GLU A 39 -33.67 10.14 -16.18
C GLU A 39 -33.11 8.90 -15.47
N GLU A 40 -33.22 7.76 -16.15
CA GLU A 40 -32.44 6.58 -15.84
C GLU A 40 -31.02 6.95 -16.28
N GLU A 41 -30.21 7.39 -15.31
CA GLU A 41 -28.81 7.78 -15.54
C GLU A 41 -28.07 6.55 -16.09
N VAL A 42 -27.94 6.50 -17.42
CA VAL A 42 -27.14 5.50 -18.12
C VAL A 42 -25.69 5.79 -17.78
N LEU A 43 -25.19 5.14 -16.72
CA LEU A 43 -23.76 5.10 -16.43
C LEU A 43 -23.08 4.38 -17.60
N ASP A 44 -22.37 5.15 -18.44
CA ASP A 44 -21.56 4.57 -19.50
C ASP A 44 -20.37 3.77 -18.89
N GLU A 45 -19.70 2.94 -19.70
CA GLU A 45 -18.58 2.12 -19.24
C GLU A 45 -17.45 2.95 -18.62
N VAL A 46 -17.30 4.22 -19.01
CA VAL A 46 -16.29 5.15 -18.48
C VAL A 46 -16.70 5.64 -17.08
N GLY A 47 -17.98 5.94 -16.86
CA GLY A 47 -18.55 6.28 -15.56
C GLY A 47 -18.49 5.12 -14.57
N ILE A 48 -18.75 3.89 -15.03
CA ILE A 48 -18.60 2.66 -14.23
C ILE A 48 -17.13 2.47 -13.80
N GLN A 49 -16.18 2.66 -14.71
CA GLN A 49 -14.75 2.57 -14.41
C GLN A 49 -14.29 3.68 -13.45
N ALA A 50 -14.75 4.92 -13.64
CA ALA A 50 -14.42 6.05 -12.76
C ALA A 50 -14.98 5.86 -11.34
N MET A 51 -16.17 5.30 -11.20
CA MET A 51 -16.77 5.00 -9.89
C MET A 51 -16.08 3.85 -9.16
N ALA A 52 -15.60 2.84 -9.88
CA ALA A 52 -14.81 1.76 -9.31
C ALA A 52 -13.42 2.25 -8.84
N LEU A 53 -12.83 3.23 -9.53
CA LEU A 53 -11.52 3.80 -9.19
C LEU A 53 -11.49 4.57 -7.86
N THR A 54 -12.64 5.00 -7.34
CA THR A 54 -12.76 5.76 -6.08
C THR A 54 -13.67 5.06 -5.07
N ALA A 55 -13.89 3.76 -5.23
CA ALA A 55 -14.79 3.02 -4.37
C ALA A 55 -14.31 3.07 -2.90
N ASP A 56 -15.22 3.44 -2.02
CA ASP A 56 -15.02 3.57 -0.57
C ASP A 56 -15.55 2.36 0.20
N SER A 57 -16.31 1.50 -0.45
CA SER A 57 -16.99 0.35 0.13
C SER A 57 -17.15 -0.77 -0.88
N CYS A 58 -17.23 -2.01 -0.38
CA CYS A 58 -17.56 -3.17 -1.19
C CYS A 58 -18.99 -3.11 -1.75
N ALA A 59 -19.92 -2.48 -1.04
CA ALA A 59 -21.29 -2.27 -1.49
C ALA A 59 -21.33 -1.44 -2.78
N ARG A 60 -20.48 -0.40 -2.87
CA ARG A 60 -20.34 0.42 -4.08
C ARG A 60 -19.77 -0.37 -5.25
N LEU A 61 -18.75 -1.21 -5.02
CA LEU A 61 -18.20 -2.09 -6.05
C LEU A 61 -19.24 -3.10 -6.55
N LYS A 62 -20.03 -3.69 -5.64
CA LYS A 62 -21.11 -4.61 -5.98
C LYS A 62 -22.20 -3.92 -6.81
N ALA A 63 -22.58 -2.70 -6.45
CA ALA A 63 -23.59 -1.92 -7.17
C ALA A 63 -23.18 -1.64 -8.63
N VAL A 64 -21.88 -1.47 -8.90
CA VAL A 64 -21.34 -1.28 -10.27
C VAL A 64 -20.92 -2.59 -10.94
N GLY A 65 -21.36 -3.74 -10.41
CA GLY A 65 -21.21 -5.04 -11.05
C GLY A 65 -19.83 -5.70 -10.94
N GLN A 66 -18.97 -5.24 -10.02
CA GLN A 66 -17.66 -5.86 -9.81
C GLN A 66 -17.79 -7.25 -9.15
N PRO A 67 -16.88 -8.19 -9.45
CA PRO A 67 -16.95 -9.53 -8.88
C PRO A 67 -16.62 -9.52 -7.38
N MET A 68 -17.46 -10.16 -6.57
CA MET A 68 -17.28 -10.28 -5.12
C MET A 68 -16.35 -11.44 -4.72
N GLU A 69 -16.25 -11.71 -3.42
CA GLU A 69 -15.41 -12.76 -2.81
C GLU A 69 -13.92 -12.60 -3.18
N ARG A 70 -13.40 -11.37 -3.05
CA ARG A 70 -11.99 -11.04 -3.31
C ARG A 70 -11.55 -9.76 -2.62
N ASN A 71 -10.23 -9.53 -2.62
CA ASN A 71 -9.66 -8.28 -2.16
C ASN A 71 -9.78 -7.18 -3.21
N TYR A 72 -10.08 -5.97 -2.75
CA TYR A 72 -10.04 -4.73 -3.53
C TYR A 72 -9.25 -3.65 -2.81
N THR A 73 -8.66 -2.73 -3.58
CA THR A 73 -8.22 -1.44 -3.04
C THR A 73 -9.42 -0.51 -2.99
N LEU A 74 -9.79 -0.09 -1.79
CA LEU A 74 -10.81 0.90 -1.50
C LEU A 74 -10.16 2.19 -0.99
N PHE A 75 -10.93 3.27 -0.90
CA PHE A 75 -10.43 4.59 -0.55
C PHE A 75 -11.27 5.23 0.54
N VAL A 76 -10.65 5.65 1.64
CA VAL A 76 -11.37 6.29 2.76
C VAL A 76 -12.06 7.56 2.25
N ASN A 77 -13.40 7.60 2.33
CA ASN A 77 -14.23 8.68 1.79
C ASN A 77 -13.95 9.01 0.31
N GLY A 78 -13.52 8.02 -0.48
CA GLY A 78 -13.15 8.20 -1.89
C GLY A 78 -11.83 8.95 -2.13
N ASP A 79 -11.03 9.26 -1.10
CA ASP A 79 -9.74 9.95 -1.26
C ASP A 79 -8.68 8.97 -1.79
N LEU A 80 -8.26 9.14 -3.05
CA LEU A 80 -7.23 8.32 -3.71
C LEU A 80 -5.90 8.28 -2.96
N ARG A 81 -5.63 9.24 -2.08
CA ARG A 81 -4.42 9.27 -1.24
C ARG A 81 -4.54 8.41 0.00
N LYS A 82 -5.75 7.92 0.32
CA LYS A 82 -6.03 7.09 1.49
C LYS A 82 -6.49 5.68 1.10
N PRO A 83 -5.69 4.92 0.34
CA PRO A 83 -6.04 3.56 -0.04
C PRO A 83 -6.03 2.64 1.20
N PHE A 84 -6.94 1.68 1.22
CA PHE A 84 -6.92 0.52 2.11
C PHE A 84 -7.39 -0.72 1.35
N ILE A 85 -6.86 -1.88 1.73
CA ILE A 85 -7.23 -3.14 1.10
C ILE A 85 -8.27 -3.84 1.97
N ALA A 86 -9.37 -4.25 1.35
CA ALA A 86 -10.46 -4.94 2.02
C ALA A 86 -10.92 -6.16 1.23
N TRP A 87 -11.36 -7.18 1.94
CA TRP A 87 -12.09 -8.31 1.38
C TRP A 87 -13.56 -7.91 1.21
N CYS A 88 -14.06 -8.02 -0.02
CA CYS A 88 -15.47 -7.85 -0.34
C CYS A 88 -16.14 -9.21 -0.41
N ASP A 89 -17.09 -9.48 0.48
CA ASP A 89 -17.83 -10.75 0.46
C ASP A 89 -18.96 -10.74 -0.59
N ALA A 90 -19.66 -11.86 -0.75
CA ALA A 90 -20.78 -12.02 -1.68
C ALA A 90 -21.91 -11.00 -1.45
N ASP A 91 -22.07 -10.50 -0.23
CA ASP A 91 -23.13 -9.59 0.17
C ASP A 91 -22.77 -8.13 -0.12
N GLY A 92 -21.47 -7.85 -0.32
CA GLY A 92 -20.93 -6.51 -0.53
C GLY A 92 -20.47 -5.87 0.78
N ASP A 93 -20.32 -6.67 1.84
CA ASP A 93 -19.79 -6.21 3.11
C ASP A 93 -18.26 -6.06 3.04
N THR A 94 -17.75 -5.07 3.77
CA THR A 94 -16.33 -4.68 3.71
C THR A 94 -15.60 -5.25 4.91
N TYR A 95 -14.58 -6.09 4.68
CA TYR A 95 -13.81 -6.74 5.74
C TYR A 95 -12.33 -6.39 5.68
N LEU A 96 -11.72 -6.14 6.84
CA LEU A 96 -10.27 -6.04 6.96
C LEU A 96 -9.64 -7.42 7.12
N ASN A 97 -8.59 -7.71 6.36
CA ASN A 97 -7.80 -8.93 6.52
C ASN A 97 -6.84 -8.76 7.69
N LEU A 98 -7.08 -9.48 8.79
CA LEU A 98 -6.26 -9.35 9.99
C LEU A 98 -4.97 -10.18 9.88
N PRO A 99 -3.83 -9.68 10.39
CA PRO A 99 -2.63 -10.50 10.49
C PRO A 99 -2.88 -11.70 11.42
N THR A 100 -2.72 -12.91 10.90
CA THR A 100 -2.90 -14.16 11.66
C THR A 100 -1.56 -14.70 12.19
N GLY A 101 -1.59 -15.42 13.32
CA GLY A 101 -0.40 -16.05 13.89
C GLY A 101 -0.53 -16.34 15.39
N GLY A 102 0.56 -16.80 16.02
CA GLY A 102 0.61 -16.95 17.48
C GLY A 102 0.45 -15.60 18.17
N GLY A 103 -0.51 -15.48 19.10
CA GLY A 103 -0.71 -14.30 19.93
C GLY A 103 -1.30 -13.06 19.23
N ARG A 104 -1.89 -13.20 18.03
CA ARG A 104 -2.50 -12.09 17.30
C ARG A 104 -4.00 -12.28 17.11
N ASN A 105 -4.74 -11.18 17.17
CA ASN A 105 -6.15 -11.09 16.76
C ASN A 105 -7.00 -12.22 17.36
N PHE A 106 -7.01 -12.26 18.69
CA PHE A 106 -7.74 -13.26 19.47
C PHE A 106 -8.45 -12.63 20.65
N SER A 107 -9.43 -13.33 21.21
CA SER A 107 -10.24 -12.88 22.35
C SER A 107 -10.64 -14.09 23.19
N GLN A 108 -10.77 -13.92 24.51
CA GLN A 108 -10.98 -15.04 25.43
C GLN A 108 -11.93 -14.67 26.57
N TYR A 109 -12.76 -15.64 26.93
CA TYR A 109 -13.52 -15.63 28.17
C TYR A 109 -13.33 -16.97 28.88
N LEU A 110 -12.78 -16.94 30.09
CA LEU A 110 -12.27 -18.14 30.77
C LEU A 110 -13.05 -18.52 32.03
N GLU A 111 -13.07 -19.81 32.35
CA GLU A 111 -13.45 -20.39 33.65
C GLU A 111 -14.86 -20.04 34.16
N VAL A 112 -15.86 -19.97 33.27
CA VAL A 112 -17.27 -19.87 33.68
C VAL A 112 -17.80 -21.28 33.93
N ASP A 113 -18.01 -21.63 35.20
CA ASP A 113 -18.44 -22.98 35.62
C ASP A 113 -17.58 -24.11 35.01
N GLY A 114 -16.26 -23.88 34.94
CA GLY A 114 -15.29 -24.82 34.34
C GLY A 114 -15.29 -24.86 32.81
N THR A 115 -15.98 -23.92 32.15
CA THR A 115 -16.00 -23.77 30.70
C THR A 115 -15.32 -22.48 30.25
N SER A 116 -14.72 -22.52 29.07
CA SER A 116 -14.00 -21.39 28.48
C SER A 116 -14.30 -21.27 27.00
N VAL A 117 -14.17 -20.07 26.44
CA VAL A 117 -14.21 -19.83 25.01
C VAL A 117 -13.02 -18.97 24.59
N SER A 118 -12.36 -19.37 23.50
CA SER A 118 -11.29 -18.60 22.87
C SER A 118 -11.61 -18.47 21.39
N THR A 119 -11.55 -17.25 20.86
CA THR A 119 -11.88 -16.93 19.47
C THR A 119 -10.68 -16.29 18.79
N ARG A 120 -10.38 -16.76 17.58
CA ARG A 120 -9.38 -16.17 16.68
C ARG A 120 -10.08 -15.52 15.50
N TRP A 121 -9.60 -14.35 15.11
CA TRP A 121 -10.22 -13.49 14.09
C TRP A 121 -9.31 -13.43 12.87
N ALA A 122 -9.79 -13.91 11.72
CA ALA A 122 -9.06 -13.81 10.45
C ALA A 122 -9.46 -12.57 9.64
N LYS A 123 -10.71 -12.10 9.82
CA LYS A 123 -11.21 -10.84 9.29
C LYS A 123 -12.17 -10.20 10.28
N VAL A 124 -12.37 -8.89 10.15
CA VAL A 124 -13.36 -8.13 10.92
C VAL A 124 -14.08 -7.16 9.98
N ARG A 125 -15.40 -7.06 10.12
CA ARG A 125 -16.22 -6.17 9.29
C ARG A 125 -15.93 -4.72 9.65
N LEU A 126 -15.70 -3.89 8.65
CA LEU A 126 -15.51 -2.45 8.76
C LEU A 126 -16.74 -1.75 8.20
N ASP A 127 -17.30 -0.83 8.97
CA ASP A 127 -18.13 0.24 8.43
C ASP A 127 -17.20 1.36 7.91
N PRO A 128 -17.09 1.56 6.58
CA PRO A 128 -16.17 2.54 6.01
C PRO A 128 -16.67 3.98 6.15
N VAL A 129 -17.93 4.21 6.54
CA VAL A 129 -18.49 5.54 6.80
C VAL A 129 -18.22 5.95 8.24
N ALA A 130 -18.55 5.07 9.19
CA ALA A 130 -18.33 5.32 10.61
C ALA A 130 -16.88 5.09 11.06
N MET A 131 -16.08 4.39 10.26
CA MET A 131 -14.74 3.92 10.61
C MET A 131 -14.76 3.08 11.90
N THR A 132 -15.73 2.18 12.00
CA THR A 132 -15.92 1.28 13.14
C THR A 132 -15.84 -0.18 12.73
N LEU A 133 -15.24 -1.01 13.57
CA LEU A 133 -15.20 -2.46 13.40
C LEU A 133 -16.37 -3.11 14.13
N ASP A 134 -17.06 -4.03 13.47
CA ASP A 134 -18.08 -4.88 14.12
C ASP A 134 -17.39 -6.00 14.89
N VAL A 135 -17.40 -5.87 16.21
CA VAL A 135 -16.76 -6.83 17.13
C VAL A 135 -17.55 -8.11 17.32
N ASN A 136 -18.79 -8.19 16.81
CA ASN A 136 -19.68 -9.34 16.95
C ASN A 136 -19.89 -10.10 15.64
N ASP A 137 -19.38 -9.61 14.50
CA ASP A 137 -19.42 -10.34 13.24
C ASP A 137 -18.44 -11.52 13.26
N ALA A 138 -18.93 -12.67 13.73
CA ALA A 138 -18.15 -13.89 13.86
C ALA A 138 -17.95 -14.68 12.55
N ARG A 139 -18.34 -14.16 11.37
CA ARG A 139 -18.31 -14.89 10.07
C ARG A 139 -16.94 -15.48 9.72
N PHE A 140 -15.86 -14.77 10.03
CA PHE A 140 -14.48 -15.16 9.72
C PHE A 140 -13.66 -15.51 10.97
N THR A 141 -14.31 -16.14 11.94
CA THR A 141 -13.68 -16.53 13.20
C THR A 141 -13.52 -18.04 13.34
N THR A 142 -12.57 -18.44 14.17
CA THR A 142 -12.45 -19.82 14.67
C THR A 142 -12.51 -19.78 16.19
N SER A 143 -13.52 -20.41 16.78
CA SER A 143 -13.70 -20.52 18.23
C SER A 143 -13.41 -21.93 18.73
N THR A 144 -12.81 -22.02 19.91
CA THR A 144 -12.62 -23.26 20.66
C THR A 144 -13.27 -23.12 22.02
N GLY A 145 -14.04 -24.14 22.42
CA GLY A 145 -14.85 -24.09 23.64
C GLY A 145 -16.11 -23.26 23.48
N SER A 146 -16.89 -23.14 24.56
CA SER A 146 -18.15 -22.39 24.63
C SER A 146 -18.56 -22.26 26.09
N ILE A 147 -19.39 -21.26 26.41
CA ILE A 147 -20.05 -21.12 27.71
C ILE A 147 -21.57 -21.18 27.46
N PRO A 148 -22.18 -22.39 27.44
CA PRO A 148 -23.57 -22.58 27.03
C PRO A 148 -24.56 -21.89 27.96
N GLY A 149 -24.28 -21.84 29.26
CA GLY A 149 -25.14 -21.16 30.24
C GLY A 149 -25.35 -19.67 29.94
N TRP A 150 -24.44 -19.06 29.16
CA TRP A 150 -24.49 -17.65 28.76
C TRP A 150 -24.73 -17.47 27.26
N ASN A 151 -25.08 -18.55 26.52
CA ASN A 151 -25.19 -18.55 25.06
C ASN A 151 -23.95 -17.96 24.35
N LYS A 152 -22.76 -18.14 24.93
CA LYS A 152 -21.52 -17.55 24.42
C LYS A 152 -20.68 -18.59 23.70
N TYR A 153 -20.69 -18.55 22.37
CA TYR A 153 -19.97 -19.47 21.49
C TYR A 153 -18.71 -18.84 20.85
N TYR A 154 -18.51 -17.55 21.08
CA TYR A 154 -17.29 -16.82 20.74
C TYR A 154 -17.09 -15.68 21.75
N ALA A 155 -15.84 -15.21 21.87
CA ALA A 155 -15.52 -13.95 22.53
C ALA A 155 -15.44 -12.85 21.46
N ALA A 156 -16.11 -11.72 21.70
CA ALA A 156 -16.16 -10.59 20.78
C ALA A 156 -14.75 -10.03 20.52
N TYR A 157 -14.53 -9.39 19.37
CA TYR A 157 -13.20 -8.90 19.00
C TYR A 157 -12.72 -7.82 19.97
N GLY A 158 -11.62 -8.11 20.67
CA GLY A 158 -11.07 -7.23 21.71
C GLY A 158 -11.66 -7.44 23.11
N GLU A 159 -12.42 -8.52 23.32
CA GLU A 159 -12.96 -8.90 24.64
C GLU A 159 -12.01 -9.83 25.39
N ALA A 160 -11.70 -9.48 26.64
CA ALA A 160 -11.01 -10.34 27.60
C ALA A 160 -11.87 -10.48 28.87
N GLY A 161 -12.12 -11.70 29.33
CA GLY A 161 -12.86 -11.94 30.58
C GLY A 161 -12.51 -13.26 31.25
N ASP A 162 -12.85 -13.38 32.53
CA ASP A 162 -12.78 -14.62 33.29
C ASP A 162 -13.72 -14.61 34.51
N CYS A 163 -13.95 -15.80 35.10
CA CYS A 163 -14.73 -16.04 36.32
C CYS A 163 -13.92 -16.82 37.38
N VAL A 164 -12.67 -16.45 37.62
CA VAL A 164 -11.77 -17.26 38.46
C VAL A 164 -11.85 -16.90 39.94
N THR A 165 -11.51 -15.66 40.29
CA THR A 165 -11.39 -15.19 41.68
C THR A 165 -11.29 -13.67 41.72
N TYR A 166 -11.31 -13.08 42.93
CA TYR A 166 -11.05 -11.66 43.14
C TYR A 166 -9.76 -11.20 42.47
N ASP A 167 -9.82 -10.04 41.83
CA ASP A 167 -8.72 -9.40 41.12
C ASP A 167 -8.05 -10.25 40.02
N SER A 168 -8.68 -11.37 39.62
CA SER A 168 -8.21 -12.15 38.50
C SER A 168 -8.27 -11.33 37.21
N SER A 169 -7.20 -11.37 36.44
CA SER A 169 -7.20 -10.83 35.09
C SER A 169 -6.43 -11.82 34.23
N THR A 170 -6.93 -13.04 34.08
CA THR A 170 -6.31 -14.12 33.29
C THR A 170 -6.86 -14.21 31.88
N GLY A 171 -8.08 -13.72 31.63
CA GLY A 171 -8.62 -13.52 30.29
C GLY A 171 -7.71 -12.61 29.46
N ARG A 172 -7.48 -12.94 28.20
CA ARG A 172 -6.62 -12.18 27.28
C ARG A 172 -7.32 -11.92 25.96
N ALA A 173 -7.07 -10.75 25.40
CA ALA A 173 -7.36 -10.45 24.00
C ALA A 173 -6.25 -9.62 23.38
N ASN A 174 -6.20 -9.64 22.07
CA ASN A 174 -5.29 -8.85 21.28
C ASN A 174 -6.02 -8.33 20.03
N VAL A 175 -5.96 -7.02 19.81
CA VAL A 175 -6.35 -6.35 18.57
C VAL A 175 -5.05 -5.90 17.90
N ASP A 176 -4.71 -6.48 16.75
CA ASP A 176 -3.46 -6.19 16.02
C ASP A 176 -3.78 -5.82 14.57
N LEU A 177 -3.66 -4.52 14.28
CA LEU A 177 -3.87 -3.92 12.97
C LEU A 177 -2.54 -3.63 12.24
N ARG A 178 -1.40 -4.16 12.71
CA ARG A 178 -0.12 -3.98 12.00
C ARG A 178 -0.20 -4.55 10.59
N GLY A 179 0.39 -3.83 9.64
CA GLY A 179 0.29 -4.15 8.22
C GLY A 179 -1.02 -3.69 7.55
N LEU A 180 -1.97 -3.14 8.33
CA LEU A 180 -3.12 -2.41 7.82
C LEU A 180 -2.90 -0.90 7.97
N PRO A 181 -3.60 -0.06 7.19
CA PRO A 181 -3.40 1.39 7.20
C PRO A 181 -4.23 2.07 8.30
N PHE A 182 -4.48 1.36 9.40
CA PHE A 182 -5.36 1.81 10.48
C PHE A 182 -4.68 1.69 11.84
N ALA A 183 -5.05 2.61 12.74
CA ALA A 183 -4.72 2.59 14.15
C ALA A 183 -6.01 2.62 14.98
N VAL A 184 -6.00 1.98 16.15
CA VAL A 184 -7.15 1.91 17.03
C VAL A 184 -7.36 3.27 17.71
N SER A 185 -8.58 3.79 17.69
CA SER A 185 -8.97 5.03 18.40
C SER A 185 -10.02 4.82 19.50
N ALA A 186 -10.62 3.64 19.58
CA ALA A 186 -11.59 3.28 20.62
C ALA A 186 -10.98 3.25 22.02
N THR A 187 -11.78 3.15 23.08
CA THR A 187 -11.32 2.90 24.46
C THR A 187 -11.86 1.56 24.97
N TRP A 188 -11.32 1.09 26.09
CA TRP A 188 -11.76 -0.14 26.76
C TRP A 188 -12.30 0.19 28.14
N LYS A 189 -13.33 -0.55 28.55
CA LYS A 189 -13.94 -0.46 29.88
C LYS A 189 -13.91 -1.84 30.54
N THR A 190 -13.48 -1.84 31.80
CA THR A 190 -13.57 -3.00 32.69
C THR A 190 -14.90 -2.93 33.45
N ASP A 191 -15.70 -3.99 33.38
CA ASP A 191 -17.03 -4.06 34.00
C ASP A 191 -17.38 -5.49 34.42
N GLY A 192 -18.42 -5.65 35.25
CA GLY A 192 -18.88 -6.92 35.80
C GLY A 192 -18.66 -7.04 37.31
N TRP A 193 -18.84 -8.25 37.83
CA TRP A 193 -18.81 -8.50 39.28
C TRP A 193 -17.38 -8.67 39.78
N TYR A 194 -16.92 -7.73 40.61
CA TYR A 194 -15.52 -7.61 41.06
C TYR A 194 -14.53 -7.69 39.90
N ALA A 195 -14.80 -6.90 38.85
CA ALA A 195 -14.02 -6.94 37.62
C ALA A 195 -12.60 -6.38 37.81
N ALA A 196 -11.64 -7.01 37.15
CA ALA A 196 -10.25 -6.60 37.10
C ALA A 196 -9.68 -6.76 35.69
N GLY A 197 -8.65 -5.97 35.37
CA GLY A 197 -8.01 -5.95 34.07
C GLY A 197 -7.89 -4.54 33.48
N GLY A 198 -7.55 -4.47 32.20
CA GLY A 198 -7.40 -3.22 31.46
C GLY A 198 -6.87 -3.44 30.05
N SER A 199 -6.39 -2.37 29.42
CA SER A 199 -5.82 -2.41 28.07
C SER A 199 -4.53 -1.60 27.96
N THR A 200 -3.58 -2.08 27.17
CA THR A 200 -2.32 -1.39 26.85
C THR A 200 -2.11 -1.29 25.34
N ARG A 201 -1.55 -0.18 24.87
CA ARG A 201 -1.32 0.09 23.44
C ARG A 201 0.15 0.02 23.05
N SER A 202 0.43 -0.42 21.83
CA SER A 202 1.75 -0.26 21.21
C SER A 202 2.03 1.19 20.83
N SER A 203 3.28 1.48 20.44
CA SER A 203 3.57 2.67 19.65
C SER A 203 2.73 2.67 18.37
N HIS A 204 2.18 3.84 18.01
CA HIS A 204 1.27 4.07 16.87
C HIS A 204 -0.15 3.49 17.00
N ASP A 205 -0.54 2.99 18.18
CA ASP A 205 -1.90 2.48 18.48
C ASP A 205 -2.39 1.37 17.55
N GLN A 206 -1.50 0.63 16.89
CA GLN A 206 -1.88 -0.47 15.99
C GLN A 206 -2.07 -1.79 16.72
N VAL A 207 -1.58 -1.92 17.95
CA VAL A 207 -1.80 -3.10 18.79
C VAL A 207 -2.43 -2.67 20.11
N VAL A 208 -3.46 -3.38 20.54
CA VAL A 208 -4.05 -3.28 21.86
C VAL A 208 -4.06 -4.67 22.50
N ASP A 209 -3.32 -4.81 23.58
CA ASP A 209 -3.38 -5.99 24.45
C ASP A 209 -4.37 -5.72 25.58
N VAL A 210 -5.27 -6.67 25.82
CA VAL A 210 -6.36 -6.54 26.79
C VAL A 210 -6.28 -7.69 27.79
N SER A 211 -6.39 -7.36 29.06
CA SER A 211 -6.64 -8.32 30.14
C SER A 211 -7.99 -8.04 30.77
N GLY A 212 -8.69 -9.08 31.20
CA GLY A 212 -9.97 -8.94 31.87
C GLY A 212 -10.31 -10.18 32.68
N GLY A 213 -11.18 -10.02 33.65
CA GLY A 213 -11.52 -11.07 34.60
C GLY A 213 -12.13 -10.56 35.89
N GLY A 214 -12.06 -11.40 36.91
CA GLY A 214 -12.47 -11.14 38.27
C GLY A 214 -13.37 -12.26 38.78
N TYR A 215 -14.35 -11.90 39.59
CA TYR A 215 -15.40 -12.83 39.99
C TYR A 215 -16.54 -12.84 38.95
N CYS A 216 -16.18 -12.98 37.67
CA CYS A 216 -17.00 -12.73 36.48
C CYS A 216 -17.02 -11.27 36.01
N GLY A 217 -15.83 -10.73 35.75
CA GLY A 217 -15.66 -9.46 35.06
C GLY A 217 -15.06 -9.62 33.67
N SER A 218 -15.14 -8.56 32.89
CA SER A 218 -14.55 -8.47 31.56
C SER A 218 -14.05 -7.07 31.26
N THR A 219 -13.06 -7.00 30.38
CA THR A 219 -12.60 -5.77 29.74
C THR A 219 -13.00 -5.85 28.27
N THR A 220 -13.87 -4.93 27.86
CA THR A 220 -14.44 -4.88 26.50
C THR A 220 -14.25 -3.49 25.91
N VAL A 221 -14.48 -3.36 24.60
CA VAL A 221 -14.50 -2.06 23.93
C VAL A 221 -15.62 -1.20 24.53
N ASP A 222 -15.30 0.03 24.91
CA ASP A 222 -16.25 1.00 25.43
C ASP A 222 -16.97 1.69 24.27
N GLY A 223 -18.17 1.22 23.95
CA GLY A 223 -18.92 1.67 22.77
C GLY A 223 -18.44 0.98 21.49
N ALA A 224 -18.21 1.77 20.44
CA ALA A 224 -17.81 1.24 19.13
C ALA A 224 -16.28 1.09 19.02
N LEU A 225 -15.81 0.03 18.37
CA LEU A 225 -14.39 -0.14 18.06
C LEU A 225 -14.02 0.76 16.88
N THR A 226 -13.76 2.04 17.15
CA THR A 226 -13.33 3.03 16.16
C THR A 226 -11.87 2.85 15.76
N VAL A 227 -11.58 3.12 14.48
CA VAL A 227 -10.24 3.16 13.92
C VAL A 227 -10.00 4.49 13.20
N ARG A 228 -8.72 4.89 13.09
CA ARG A 228 -8.28 6.06 12.31
C ARG A 228 -7.30 5.64 11.23
N TYR A 229 -7.37 6.30 10.07
CA TYR A 229 -6.43 6.06 8.98
C TYR A 229 -5.03 6.60 9.32
N VAL A 230 -4.01 5.75 9.14
CA VAL A 230 -2.58 6.10 9.28
C VAL A 230 -1.78 5.84 8.01
N GLY A 231 -2.35 5.11 7.06
CA GLY A 231 -1.71 4.78 5.80
C GLY A 231 -0.76 3.58 5.87
N TYR A 232 -0.33 3.11 4.70
CA TYR A 232 0.70 2.09 4.59
C TYR A 232 2.09 2.72 4.63
N ASP A 233 3.03 2.11 5.34
CA ASP A 233 4.41 2.59 5.45
C ASP A 233 5.35 2.09 4.34
N SER A 234 4.96 1.02 3.64
CA SER A 234 5.82 0.31 2.71
C SER A 234 5.02 -0.53 1.72
N CYS A 235 5.63 -0.88 0.59
CA CYS A 235 5.01 -1.80 -0.35
C CYS A 235 4.94 -3.24 0.18
N ALA A 236 5.77 -3.59 1.17
CA ALA A 236 5.70 -4.88 1.85
C ALA A 236 4.40 -5.00 2.68
N THR A 237 3.97 -3.93 3.36
CA THR A 237 2.70 -3.94 4.09
C THR A 237 1.49 -3.93 3.14
N VAL A 238 1.56 -3.20 2.03
CA VAL A 238 0.56 -3.30 0.94
C VAL A 238 0.43 -4.74 0.41
N ALA A 239 1.55 -5.41 0.13
CA ALA A 239 1.57 -6.80 -0.34
C ALA A 239 0.96 -7.75 0.70
N ALA A 240 1.35 -7.62 1.97
CA ALA A 240 0.85 -8.44 3.07
C ALA A 240 -0.67 -8.28 3.30
N ALA A 241 -1.21 -7.08 3.08
CA ALA A 241 -2.64 -6.81 3.13
C ALA A 241 -3.42 -7.39 1.92
N GLY A 242 -2.73 -7.93 0.92
CA GLY A 242 -3.32 -8.51 -0.30
C GLY A 242 -3.55 -7.48 -1.41
N GLY A 243 -2.78 -6.40 -1.42
CA GLY A 243 -2.88 -5.34 -2.42
C GLY A 243 -2.39 -5.77 -3.80
N THR A 244 -2.93 -5.14 -4.83
CA THR A 244 -2.46 -5.32 -6.20
C THR A 244 -1.08 -4.69 -6.36
N LEU A 245 -0.09 -5.48 -6.80
CA LEU A 245 1.28 -5.03 -7.01
C LEU A 245 1.52 -4.58 -8.46
N ASN A 246 2.71 -4.03 -8.71
CA ASN A 246 3.14 -3.37 -9.94
C ASN A 246 2.37 -2.09 -10.29
N GLN A 247 2.05 -1.29 -9.28
CA GLN A 247 1.39 0.01 -9.43
C GLN A 247 1.83 0.98 -8.34
N ASP A 248 1.43 2.24 -8.50
CA ASP A 248 1.75 3.28 -7.54
C ASP A 248 0.76 3.29 -6.35
N TYR A 249 1.29 3.50 -5.15
CA TYR A 249 0.53 3.71 -3.93
C TYR A 249 1.00 4.99 -3.24
N THR A 250 0.07 5.69 -2.59
CA THR A 250 0.44 6.70 -1.58
C THR A 250 0.82 5.97 -0.31
N LEU A 251 2.08 6.09 0.10
CA LEU A 251 2.63 5.55 1.33
C LEU A 251 2.92 6.69 2.32
N TYR A 252 3.08 6.36 3.59
CA TYR A 252 3.18 7.29 4.70
C TYR A 252 4.36 6.94 5.58
N LEU A 253 5.40 7.77 5.52
CA LEU A 253 6.67 7.46 6.16
C LEU A 253 6.50 7.38 7.68
N GLY A 254 6.84 6.24 8.28
CA GLY A 254 6.70 6.01 9.72
C GLY A 254 5.26 6.03 10.21
N LEU A 255 4.29 5.67 9.35
CA LEU A 255 2.85 5.69 9.66
C LEU A 255 2.34 7.09 10.07
N ASP A 256 2.94 8.12 9.48
CA ASP A 256 2.63 9.52 9.74
C ASP A 256 1.81 10.11 8.56
N PRO A 257 0.51 10.38 8.73
CA PRO A 257 -0.35 10.99 7.70
C PRO A 257 0.15 12.32 7.14
N SER A 258 1.02 13.02 7.88
CA SER A 258 1.62 14.29 7.43
C SER A 258 2.82 14.10 6.49
N LYS A 259 3.31 12.87 6.32
CA LYS A 259 4.46 12.52 5.48
C LYS A 259 4.11 11.56 4.33
N PRO A 260 3.14 11.90 3.47
CA PRO A 260 2.80 11.07 2.32
C PRO A 260 3.91 11.12 1.26
N TYR A 261 4.10 10.02 0.53
CA TYR A 261 4.90 9.97 -0.68
C TYR A 261 4.35 8.93 -1.65
N LEU A 262 4.44 9.22 -2.95
CA LEU A 262 4.04 8.26 -3.99
C LEU A 262 5.18 7.26 -4.21
N ALA A 263 4.87 5.97 -4.17
CA ALA A 263 5.83 4.92 -4.44
C ALA A 263 5.26 3.85 -5.36
N TYR A 264 6.10 3.31 -6.23
CA TYR A 264 5.79 2.15 -7.04
C TYR A 264 6.02 0.88 -6.23
N CYS A 265 4.95 0.10 -6.02
CA CYS A 265 5.00 -1.16 -5.33
C CYS A 265 5.23 -2.31 -6.29
N HIS A 266 6.44 -2.87 -6.28
CA HIS A 266 6.81 -3.97 -7.16
C HIS A 266 6.23 -5.32 -6.69
N SER A 267 6.09 -6.29 -7.60
CA SER A 267 5.60 -7.65 -7.32
C SER A 267 6.36 -8.40 -6.21
N SER A 268 7.59 -7.98 -5.91
CA SER A 268 8.40 -8.54 -4.82
C SER A 268 8.17 -7.87 -3.46
N GLY A 269 7.22 -6.93 -3.35
CA GLY A 269 6.98 -6.12 -2.14
C GLY A 269 7.98 -4.97 -1.93
N ASN A 270 8.90 -4.76 -2.86
CA ASN A 270 9.89 -3.67 -2.78
C ASN A 270 9.24 -2.32 -3.11
N THR A 271 9.67 -1.30 -2.37
CA THR A 271 9.26 0.10 -2.55
C THR A 271 10.23 0.81 -3.49
N TYR A 272 9.72 1.42 -4.57
CA TYR A 272 10.52 2.21 -5.50
C TYR A 272 10.01 3.64 -5.60
N LEU A 273 10.92 4.61 -5.65
CA LEU A 273 10.61 5.98 -5.99
C LEU A 273 10.67 6.15 -7.50
N THR A 274 9.59 6.67 -8.08
CA THR A 274 9.56 7.04 -9.50
C THR A 274 10.27 8.37 -9.68
N LEU A 275 11.42 8.33 -10.35
CA LEU A 275 12.21 9.52 -10.62
C LEU A 275 11.56 10.32 -11.75
N ARG A 276 11.26 11.60 -11.50
CA ARG A 276 10.72 12.45 -12.57
C ARG A 276 11.85 12.80 -13.53
N ALA A 277 11.62 12.58 -14.82
CA ALA A 277 12.55 13.00 -15.88
C ALA A 277 12.34 14.49 -16.15
N ILE A 278 13.02 15.36 -15.40
CA ILE A 278 12.90 16.83 -15.55
C ILE A 278 13.79 17.35 -16.70
N GLY A 279 14.49 16.47 -17.42
CA GLY A 279 15.28 16.81 -18.61
C GLY A 279 16.19 15.68 -19.08
N SER A 280 16.92 15.90 -20.18
CA SER A 280 17.88 14.93 -20.73
C SER A 280 19.10 14.68 -19.85
N GLY A 281 19.36 15.54 -18.85
CA GLY A 281 20.47 15.50 -17.91
C GLY A 281 20.07 15.24 -16.45
N SER A 282 18.88 14.69 -16.19
CA SER A 282 18.49 14.26 -14.83
C SER A 282 18.66 12.75 -14.66
N ASN A 283 18.98 12.32 -13.44
CA ASN A 283 18.90 10.92 -13.01
C ASN A 283 19.70 9.95 -13.91
N PHE A 284 20.99 10.26 -14.09
CA PHE A 284 21.90 9.47 -14.90
C PHE A 284 23.26 9.30 -14.22
N SER A 285 24.03 8.31 -14.64
CA SER A 285 25.38 7.99 -14.16
C SER A 285 26.27 7.57 -15.32
N GLN A 286 27.58 7.81 -15.22
CA GLN A 286 28.54 7.50 -16.28
C GLN A 286 29.87 7.02 -15.75
N TYR A 287 30.46 6.07 -16.48
CA TYR A 287 31.86 5.72 -16.37
C TYR A 287 32.48 5.67 -17.77
N LEU A 288 33.48 6.51 -18.03
CA LEU A 288 33.97 6.79 -19.38
C LEU A 288 35.39 6.28 -19.65
N GLU A 289 35.68 5.99 -20.92
CA GLU A 289 37.02 5.81 -21.50
C GLU A 289 37.93 4.77 -20.83
N VAL A 290 37.37 3.64 -20.38
CA VAL A 290 38.16 2.48 -19.92
C VAL A 290 38.57 1.65 -21.12
N ASP A 291 39.83 1.72 -21.53
CA ASP A 291 40.36 1.05 -22.73
C ASP A 291 39.50 1.33 -23.99
N GLY A 292 39.03 2.57 -24.13
CA GLY A 292 38.16 3.01 -25.22
C GLY A 292 36.69 2.58 -25.10
N THR A 293 36.29 2.02 -23.95
CA THR A 293 34.90 1.63 -23.66
C THR A 293 34.29 2.51 -22.57
N SER A 294 32.97 2.70 -22.63
CA SER A 294 32.22 3.55 -21.70
C SER A 294 30.89 2.90 -21.36
N VAL A 295 30.33 3.27 -20.22
CA VAL A 295 28.96 2.93 -19.83
C VAL A 295 28.23 4.17 -19.34
N SER A 296 27.00 4.34 -19.79
CA SER A 296 26.08 5.37 -19.29
C SER A 296 24.76 4.72 -18.91
N THR A 297 24.23 5.08 -17.75
CA THR A 297 23.00 4.52 -17.18
C THR A 297 22.03 5.63 -16.86
N ARG A 298 20.77 5.48 -17.29
CA ARG A 298 19.64 6.35 -16.95
C ARG A 298 18.70 5.62 -16.00
N TRP A 299 18.23 6.31 -14.97
CA TRP A 299 17.44 5.73 -13.89
C TRP A 299 16.00 6.24 -13.93
N ALA A 300 15.03 5.34 -14.14
CA ALA A 300 13.60 5.71 -14.10
C ALA A 300 12.99 5.52 -12.71
N LYS A 301 13.50 4.56 -11.93
CA LYS A 301 13.13 4.33 -10.54
C LYS A 301 14.33 3.90 -9.72
N VAL A 302 14.28 4.16 -8.42
CA VAL A 302 15.29 3.74 -7.44
C VAL A 302 14.61 3.10 -6.25
N ARG A 303 15.19 2.00 -5.73
CA ARG A 303 14.60 1.28 -4.60
C ARG A 303 14.87 2.06 -3.32
N LEU A 304 13.81 2.29 -2.54
CA LEU A 304 13.88 2.93 -1.23
C LEU A 304 13.69 1.88 -0.14
N ASP A 305 14.58 1.88 0.85
CA ASP A 305 14.31 1.32 2.17
C ASP A 305 13.66 2.42 3.04
N PRO A 306 12.35 2.36 3.33
CA PRO A 306 11.67 3.39 4.10
C PRO A 306 12.01 3.38 5.60
N VAL A 307 12.63 2.30 6.10
CA VAL A 307 13.05 2.20 7.51
C VAL A 307 14.44 2.81 7.66
N ALA A 308 15.39 2.42 6.80
CA ALA A 308 16.75 2.95 6.83
C ALA A 308 16.87 4.34 6.17
N MET A 309 15.87 4.75 5.40
CA MET A 309 15.87 5.97 4.59
C MET A 309 17.07 6.02 3.62
N THR A 310 17.30 4.90 2.94
CA THR A 310 18.40 4.73 1.96
C THR A 310 17.88 4.32 0.59
N LEU A 311 18.56 4.78 -0.45
CA LEU A 311 18.35 4.33 -1.82
C LEU A 311 19.39 3.26 -2.19
N ASP A 312 18.92 2.16 -2.78
CA ASP A 312 19.81 1.15 -3.35
C ASP A 312 20.32 1.63 -4.72
N VAL A 313 21.58 2.05 -4.75
CA VAL A 313 22.23 2.59 -5.95
C VAL A 313 22.60 1.53 -6.99
N ASN A 314 22.48 0.24 -6.63
CA ASN A 314 22.86 -0.88 -7.48
C ASN A 314 21.64 -1.65 -8.01
N ASP A 315 20.41 -1.33 -7.58
CA ASP A 315 19.19 -1.96 -8.11
C ASP A 315 18.82 -1.39 -9.49
N ALA A 316 19.51 -1.85 -10.52
CA ALA A 316 19.36 -1.41 -11.90
C ALA A 316 18.08 -1.93 -12.60
N ARG A 317 17.11 -2.51 -11.89
CA ARG A 317 15.90 -3.14 -12.50
C ARG A 317 15.10 -2.20 -13.39
N PHE A 318 15.02 -0.93 -13.03
CA PHE A 318 14.32 0.11 -13.79
C PHE A 318 15.28 1.09 -14.47
N ALA A 319 16.55 0.71 -14.58
CA ALA A 319 17.57 1.50 -15.25
C ALA A 319 17.74 1.03 -16.70
N THR A 320 18.16 1.93 -17.57
CA THR A 320 18.57 1.63 -18.95
C THR A 320 20.02 2.02 -19.12
N SER A 321 20.85 1.08 -19.56
CA SER A 321 22.29 1.30 -19.78
C SER A 321 22.65 1.19 -21.26
N THR A 322 23.59 2.02 -21.68
CA THR A 322 24.23 1.98 -23.01
C THR A 322 25.73 1.85 -22.85
N GLY A 323 26.35 0.97 -23.65
CA GLY A 323 27.76 0.62 -23.51
C GLY A 323 28.01 -0.36 -22.35
N SER A 324 29.27 -0.73 -22.17
CA SER A 324 29.75 -1.60 -21.10
C SER A 324 31.27 -1.53 -21.02
N ILE A 325 31.83 -1.92 -19.87
CA ILE A 325 33.26 -2.09 -19.65
C ILE A 325 33.48 -3.56 -19.24
N PRO A 326 33.61 -4.48 -20.22
CA PRO A 326 33.64 -5.92 -19.95
C PRO A 326 34.82 -6.36 -19.09
N GLY A 327 35.99 -5.72 -19.26
CA GLY A 327 37.18 -6.01 -18.48
C GLY A 327 36.99 -5.81 -16.97
N TRP A 328 36.01 -5.01 -16.57
CA TRP A 328 35.66 -4.74 -15.17
C TRP A 328 34.31 -5.33 -14.76
N ASN A 329 33.71 -6.16 -15.62
CA ASN A 329 32.37 -6.71 -15.43
C ASN A 329 31.30 -5.63 -15.14
N LYS A 330 31.43 -4.45 -15.76
CA LYS A 330 30.59 -3.29 -15.49
C LYS A 330 29.66 -3.01 -16.66
N TYR A 331 28.37 -3.29 -16.46
CA TYR A 331 27.31 -3.12 -17.47
C TYR A 331 26.35 -1.96 -17.15
N TYR A 332 26.55 -1.30 -16.01
CA TYR A 332 25.86 -0.07 -15.64
C TYR A 332 26.78 0.75 -14.72
N ALA A 333 26.53 2.06 -14.64
CA ALA A 333 27.08 2.92 -13.60
C ALA A 333 26.03 3.08 -12.48
N ALA A 334 26.44 2.89 -11.23
CA ALA A 334 25.56 2.95 -10.07
C ALA A 334 24.89 4.33 -9.94
N TYR A 335 23.71 4.44 -9.31
CA TYR A 335 23.01 5.71 -9.20
C TYR A 335 23.83 6.74 -8.41
N GLY A 336 24.17 7.87 -9.05
CA GLY A 336 25.05 8.90 -8.47
C GLY A 336 26.55 8.62 -8.62
N GLU A 337 26.95 7.67 -9.46
CA GLU A 337 28.35 7.39 -9.80
C GLU A 337 28.82 8.16 -11.04
N ALA A 338 29.94 8.87 -10.91
CA ALA A 338 30.66 9.49 -12.01
C ALA A 338 32.12 8.99 -12.03
N GLY A 339 32.63 8.53 -13.17
CA GLY A 339 34.03 8.12 -13.30
C GLY A 339 34.55 8.20 -14.72
N ASP A 340 35.87 8.18 -14.87
CA ASP A 340 36.57 8.11 -16.16
C ASP A 340 38.00 7.54 -16.02
N CYS A 341 38.59 7.14 -17.15
CA CYS A 341 39.96 6.64 -17.29
C CYS A 341 40.75 7.43 -18.35
N VAL A 342 40.65 8.76 -18.36
CA VAL A 342 41.20 9.57 -19.47
C VAL A 342 42.66 9.95 -19.24
N THR A 343 42.94 10.71 -18.17
CA THR A 343 44.26 11.26 -17.86
C THR A 343 44.29 11.82 -16.44
N TYR A 344 45.47 12.25 -15.99
CA TYR A 344 45.65 12.95 -14.71
C TYR A 344 44.68 14.13 -14.58
N ASP A 345 44.08 14.24 -13.39
CA ASP A 345 43.12 15.30 -13.02
C ASP A 345 41.86 15.38 -13.90
N SER A 346 41.63 14.38 -14.77
CA SER A 346 40.39 14.30 -15.54
C SER A 346 39.18 14.18 -14.62
N SER A 347 38.14 14.93 -14.92
CA SER A 347 36.84 14.81 -14.26
C SER A 347 35.78 15.03 -15.33
N THR A 348 35.77 14.17 -16.34
CA THR A 348 34.82 14.21 -17.47
C THR A 348 33.61 13.30 -17.26
N GLY A 349 33.74 12.27 -16.43
CA GLY A 349 32.60 11.46 -15.97
C GLY A 349 31.57 12.33 -15.25
N ARG A 350 30.29 12.12 -15.54
CA ARG A 350 29.17 12.90 -14.96
C ARG A 350 28.10 11.97 -14.40
N ALA A 351 27.49 12.40 -13.30
CA ALA A 351 26.25 11.84 -12.79
C ALA A 351 25.36 12.94 -12.24
N ASN A 352 24.07 12.63 -12.14
CA ASN A 352 23.08 13.49 -11.53
C ASN A 352 22.08 12.65 -10.72
N VAL A 353 21.87 13.05 -9.47
CA VAL A 353 20.80 12.57 -8.60
C VAL A 353 19.78 13.70 -8.47
N ASP A 354 18.55 13.48 -8.92
CA ASP A 354 17.51 14.51 -8.95
C ASP A 354 16.19 13.97 -8.39
N LEU A 355 15.93 14.33 -7.13
CA LEU A 355 14.75 13.95 -6.37
C LEU A 355 13.64 15.02 -6.43
N ARG A 356 13.75 16.03 -7.29
CA ARG A 356 12.71 17.06 -7.41
C ARG A 356 11.37 16.43 -7.83
N GLY A 357 10.29 16.93 -7.24
CA GLY A 357 8.95 16.36 -7.40
C GLY A 357 8.69 15.11 -6.55
N LEU A 358 9.66 14.71 -5.72
CA LEU A 358 9.49 13.78 -4.60
C LEU A 358 9.71 14.55 -3.28
N PRO A 359 9.10 14.11 -2.16
CA PRO A 359 9.24 14.78 -0.87
C PRO A 359 10.51 14.34 -0.12
N PHE A 360 11.63 14.21 -0.84
CA PHE A 360 12.91 13.77 -0.29
C PHE A 360 14.04 14.72 -0.68
N ALA A 361 14.97 14.87 0.24
CA ALA A 361 16.22 15.58 0.07
C ALA A 361 17.38 14.62 0.34
N VAL A 362 18.50 14.80 -0.36
CA VAL A 362 19.69 13.96 -0.20
C VAL A 362 20.44 14.35 1.07
N SER A 363 20.80 13.37 1.89
CA SER A 363 21.67 13.56 3.05
C SER A 363 23.04 12.89 2.90
N ALA A 364 23.21 11.99 1.93
CA ALA A 364 24.44 11.26 1.67
C ALA A 364 25.63 12.13 1.24
N THR A 365 26.86 11.70 1.54
CA THR A 365 28.08 12.32 1.03
C THR A 365 28.65 11.54 -0.14
N TRP A 366 29.56 12.15 -0.88
CA TRP A 366 30.30 11.52 -1.97
C TRP A 366 31.78 11.47 -1.64
N LYS A 367 32.44 10.41 -2.09
CA LYS A 367 33.88 10.20 -1.97
C LYS A 367 34.48 10.05 -3.36
N THR A 368 35.57 10.78 -3.58
CA THR A 368 36.43 10.63 -4.76
C THR A 368 37.53 9.62 -4.43
N ASP A 369 37.67 8.56 -5.22
CA ASP A 369 38.62 7.47 -4.99
C ASP A 369 39.09 6.82 -6.31
N GLY A 370 40.14 6.01 -6.25
CA GLY A 370 40.78 5.36 -7.39
C GLY A 370 42.16 5.92 -7.72
N TRP A 371 42.69 5.54 -8.88
CA TRP A 371 44.06 5.88 -9.26
C TRP A 371 44.12 7.30 -9.85
N TYR A 372 44.85 8.20 -9.17
CA TYR A 372 44.88 9.64 -9.48
C TYR A 372 43.48 10.24 -9.69
N ALA A 373 42.57 9.96 -8.75
CA ALA A 373 41.18 10.34 -8.86
C ALA A 373 40.99 11.86 -8.74
N ALA A 374 40.07 12.39 -9.55
CA ALA A 374 39.64 13.78 -9.52
C ALA A 374 38.11 13.88 -9.69
N GLY A 375 37.53 14.98 -9.23
CA GLY A 375 36.09 15.22 -9.23
C GLY A 375 35.53 15.57 -7.86
N GLY A 376 34.21 15.51 -7.73
CA GLY A 376 33.49 15.85 -6.52
C GLY A 376 31.98 15.88 -6.74
N SER A 377 31.25 16.46 -5.77
CA SER A 377 29.80 16.65 -5.87
C SER A 377 29.40 18.06 -5.47
N THR A 378 28.34 18.56 -6.08
CA THR A 378 27.72 19.86 -5.76
C THR A 378 26.23 19.67 -5.61
N ARG A 379 25.63 20.33 -4.61
CA ARG A 379 24.20 20.22 -4.32
C ARG A 379 23.45 21.49 -4.71
N SER A 380 22.20 21.34 -5.15
CA SER A 380 21.29 22.47 -5.31
C SER A 380 20.84 23.04 -3.97
N SER A 381 20.17 24.20 -4.00
CA SER A 381 19.31 24.63 -2.89
C SER A 381 18.32 23.50 -2.53
N HIS A 382 18.13 23.27 -1.22
CA HIS A 382 17.26 22.22 -0.66
C HIS A 382 17.75 20.76 -0.79
N ASP A 383 18.99 20.55 -1.23
CA ASP A 383 19.60 19.21 -1.33
C ASP A 383 18.82 18.19 -2.19
N GLN A 384 17.94 18.62 -3.10
CA GLN A 384 17.16 17.70 -3.94
C GLN A 384 17.88 17.29 -5.22
N VAL A 385 18.89 18.06 -5.65
CA VAL A 385 19.73 17.74 -6.80
C VAL A 385 21.18 17.67 -6.38
N VAL A 386 21.89 16.64 -6.84
CA VAL A 386 23.33 16.49 -6.68
C VAL A 386 23.94 16.23 -8.05
N ASP A 387 24.79 17.16 -8.49
CA ASP A 387 25.62 16.99 -9.68
C ASP A 387 26.98 16.44 -9.24
N VAL A 388 27.41 15.37 -9.88
CA VAL A 388 28.64 14.64 -9.54
C VAL A 388 29.56 14.65 -10.76
N SER A 389 30.82 15.00 -10.55
CA SER A 389 31.89 14.79 -11.51
C SER A 389 32.89 13.80 -10.94
N GLY A 390 33.48 12.97 -11.79
CA GLY A 390 34.47 12.00 -11.35
C GLY A 390 35.32 11.52 -12.51
N GLY A 391 36.53 11.07 -12.19
CA GLY A 391 37.50 10.68 -13.20
C GLY A 391 38.91 10.58 -12.67
N GLY A 392 39.87 10.65 -13.58
CA GLY A 392 41.29 10.69 -13.34
C GLY A 392 42.00 9.67 -14.21
N TYR A 393 43.08 9.10 -13.69
CA TYR A 393 43.71 7.95 -14.31
C TYR A 393 43.03 6.66 -13.86
N CYS A 394 41.73 6.55 -14.13
CA CYS A 394 40.81 5.53 -13.57
C CYS A 394 40.36 5.80 -12.13
N GLY A 395 39.89 7.03 -11.90
CA GLY A 395 39.21 7.42 -10.67
C GLY A 395 37.71 7.58 -10.84
N SER A 396 37.01 7.66 -9.72
CA SER A 396 35.57 7.87 -9.68
C SER A 396 35.15 8.67 -8.45
N THR A 397 33.99 9.32 -8.54
CA THR A 397 33.28 9.89 -7.42
C THR A 397 31.97 9.15 -7.25
N THR A 398 31.79 8.51 -6.10
CA THR A 398 30.64 7.67 -5.77
C THR A 398 30.07 8.06 -4.41
N VAL A 399 28.87 7.57 -4.10
CA VAL A 399 28.27 7.75 -2.78
C VAL A 399 29.18 7.11 -1.71
N ASP A 400 29.47 7.85 -0.65
CA ASP A 400 30.25 7.37 0.48
C ASP A 400 29.34 6.59 1.45
N GLY A 401 29.42 5.26 1.38
CA GLY A 401 28.52 4.38 2.11
C GLY A 401 27.14 4.27 1.45
N ALA A 402 26.08 4.56 2.20
CA ALA A 402 24.70 4.44 1.70
C ALA A 402 24.17 5.78 1.18
N LEU A 403 23.39 5.74 0.10
CA LEU A 403 22.69 6.93 -0.40
C LEU A 403 21.50 7.23 0.52
N THR A 404 21.76 7.93 1.62
CA THR A 404 20.75 8.37 2.59
C THR A 404 19.93 9.55 2.06
N VAL A 405 18.65 9.53 2.37
CA VAL A 405 17.70 10.61 2.10
C VAL A 405 16.96 10.99 3.38
N ARG A 406 16.39 12.20 3.41
CA ARG A 406 15.49 12.67 4.48
C ARG A 406 14.19 13.13 3.88
N TYR A 407 13.09 12.94 4.61
CA TYR A 407 11.81 13.53 4.21
C TYR A 407 11.94 15.06 4.21
N PHE A 408 11.47 15.70 3.15
CA PHE A 408 11.56 17.13 2.92
C PHE A 408 10.18 17.61 2.48
N TYR A 409 9.52 18.36 3.35
CA TYR A 409 8.26 19.01 3.04
C TYR A 409 8.56 20.23 2.16
N GLN A 410 7.98 20.26 0.96
CA GLN A 410 8.11 21.39 0.03
C GLN A 410 7.17 22.53 0.40
#